data_AF-A0A7R9MMX0-F1
#
_entry.id   AF-A0A7R9MMX0-F1
#
_cell.length_a   1.000
_cell.length_b   1.000
_cell.length_c   1.000
_cell.angle_alpha   90.00
_cell.angle_beta   90.00
_cell.angle_gamma   90.00
#
_symmetry.space_group_name_H-M   'P 1'
#
loop_
_entity.id
_entity.type
_entity.pdbx_description
1 polymer ?
#
loop_
_entity_poly.entity_id
_entity_poly.type
_entity_poly.pdbx_seq_one_letter_code
_entity_poly.pdbx_strand_id
1 'polypeptide(L)'
;MIIFKSVVQFYTYISLPIYYITQSPRKTLDKCVFKRAQQLDPSDPHSPWVRTQETRHHVLASSGSLSEASKMMRRLYPLDSPCIGYRKVLEEQVCTDSEGNAVRLDGKVLRKFRLSPYVWMTYGEVYDKIDSISRGMVSNGFQRKDKIVILSETSADNLIFLQVCMNIGAVIVTVFATLGDEAAYMA
;
A
#
# COMPACT_ATOMS: atom_id res chain seq x y z
N MET A 1 -41.07 27.39 -22.91
CA MET A 1 -40.32 27.34 -21.62
C MET A 1 -41.15 26.87 -20.43
N ILE A 2 -42.45 27.17 -20.33
CA ILE A 2 -43.29 26.80 -19.17
C ILE A 2 -43.48 25.28 -19.03
N ILE A 3 -43.80 24.58 -20.13
CA ILE A 3 -44.03 23.13 -20.14
C ILE A 3 -42.79 22.36 -19.66
N PHE A 4 -41.60 22.74 -20.14
CA PHE A 4 -40.33 22.12 -19.73
C PHE A 4 -40.08 22.29 -18.23
N LYS A 5 -40.33 23.48 -17.68
CA LYS A 5 -40.20 23.73 -16.22
C LYS A 5 -41.17 22.86 -15.41
N SER A 6 -42.41 22.71 -15.87
CA SER A 6 -43.41 21.88 -15.18
C SER A 6 -43.02 20.40 -15.14
N VAL A 7 -42.48 19.86 -16.26
CA VAL A 7 -42.02 18.47 -16.33
C VAL A 7 -40.84 18.22 -15.39
N VAL A 8 -39.85 19.12 -15.38
CA VAL A 8 -38.68 19.02 -14.46
C VAL A 8 -39.12 19.11 -12.99
N GLN A 9 -40.09 19.98 -12.70
CA GLN A 9 -40.60 20.14 -11.34
C GLN A 9 -41.34 18.86 -10.87
N PHE A 10 -42.16 18.27 -11.74
CA PHE A 10 -42.85 17.02 -11.45
C PHE A 10 -41.88 15.85 -11.23
N TYR A 11 -40.86 15.72 -12.09
CA TYR A 11 -39.78 14.75 -11.90
C TYR A 11 -39.07 14.93 -10.56
N THR A 12 -38.79 16.18 -10.16
CA THR A 12 -38.16 16.48 -8.87
C THR A 12 -39.06 16.07 -7.70
N TYR A 13 -40.36 16.38 -7.74
CA TYR A 13 -41.28 16.01 -6.66
C TYR A 13 -41.44 14.50 -6.47
N ILE A 14 -41.35 13.71 -7.54
CA ILE A 14 -41.40 12.24 -7.47
C ILE A 14 -40.07 11.66 -7.01
N SER A 15 -38.97 12.14 -7.58
CA SER A 15 -37.63 11.58 -7.29
C SER A 15 -37.12 11.96 -5.90
N LEU A 16 -37.43 13.15 -5.39
CA LEU A 16 -36.92 13.66 -4.12
C LEU A 16 -37.29 12.79 -2.89
N PRO A 17 -38.53 12.33 -2.68
CA PRO A 17 -38.84 11.42 -1.57
C PRO A 17 -38.15 10.06 -1.73
N ILE A 18 -38.00 9.56 -2.97
CA ILE A 18 -37.28 8.31 -3.25
C ILE A 18 -35.79 8.46 -2.88
N TYR A 19 -35.16 9.56 -3.28
CA TYR A 19 -33.78 9.89 -2.88
C TYR A 19 -33.67 10.07 -1.37
N TYR A 20 -34.61 10.75 -0.74
CA TYR A 20 -34.58 11.01 0.70
C TYR A 20 -34.62 9.72 1.53
N ILE A 21 -35.46 8.75 1.12
CA ILE A 21 -35.59 7.45 1.81
C ILE A 21 -34.37 6.57 1.54
N THR A 22 -33.96 6.43 0.27
CA THR A 22 -32.85 5.56 -0.13
C THR A 22 -31.49 6.05 0.37
N GLN A 23 -31.23 7.36 0.30
CA GLN A 23 -29.96 7.95 0.69
C GLN A 23 -29.87 8.24 2.21
N SER A 24 -31.01 8.31 2.92
CA SER A 24 -31.08 8.59 4.36
C SER A 24 -30.13 9.72 4.80
N PRO A 25 -30.27 10.95 4.24
CA PRO A 25 -29.27 12.01 4.36
C PRO A 25 -28.95 12.42 5.81
N ARG A 26 -29.92 12.31 6.73
CA ARG A 26 -29.71 12.57 8.17
C ARG A 26 -28.66 11.64 8.78
N LYS A 27 -28.75 10.33 8.52
CA LYS A 27 -27.78 9.34 9.03
C LYS A 27 -26.38 9.60 8.47
N THR A 28 -26.30 10.06 7.22
CA THR A 28 -25.03 10.44 6.59
C THR A 28 -24.46 11.70 7.24
N LEU A 29 -25.29 12.72 7.48
CA LEU A 29 -24.88 13.94 8.17
C LEU A 29 -24.38 13.64 9.58
N ASP A 30 -25.10 12.82 10.34
CA ASP A 30 -24.69 12.41 11.71
C ASP A 30 -23.32 11.73 11.71
N LYS A 31 -23.02 10.88 10.71
CA LYS A 31 -21.70 10.24 10.52
C LYS A 31 -20.60 11.21 10.07
N CYS A 32 -20.96 12.32 9.42
CA CYS A 32 -20.04 13.36 8.97
C CYS A 32 -19.72 14.37 10.08
N VAL A 33 -20.70 14.73 10.91
CA VAL A 33 -20.55 15.65 12.05
C VAL A 33 -19.83 14.98 13.23
N PHE A 34 -19.78 13.66 13.24
CA PHE A 34 -19.06 12.90 14.26
C PHE A 34 -17.58 13.30 14.35
N LYS A 35 -17.14 13.78 15.52
CA LYS A 35 -15.73 14.12 15.81
C LYS A 35 -14.89 12.84 15.85
N ARG A 36 -14.05 12.65 14.83
CA ARG A 36 -13.21 11.45 14.67
C ARG A 36 -11.88 11.54 15.42
N ALA A 37 -11.38 12.75 15.62
CA ALA A 37 -10.15 13.02 16.33
C ALA A 37 -10.27 14.28 17.19
N GLN A 38 -9.49 14.32 18.26
CA GLN A 38 -9.36 15.45 19.17
C GLN A 38 -7.88 15.57 19.57
N GLN A 39 -7.43 16.79 19.87
CA GLN A 39 -6.13 17.01 20.48
C GLN A 39 -6.00 16.26 21.81
N LEU A 40 -4.87 15.58 22.00
CA LEU A 40 -4.57 14.88 23.26
C LEU A 40 -4.56 15.85 24.44
N ASP A 41 -3.99 17.04 24.23
CA ASP A 41 -4.05 18.17 25.15
C ASP A 41 -4.70 19.37 24.45
N PRO A 42 -5.97 19.71 24.77
CA PRO A 42 -6.66 20.85 24.17
C PRO A 42 -6.05 22.22 24.50
N SER A 43 -5.17 22.30 25.50
CA SER A 43 -4.51 23.55 25.90
C SER A 43 -3.22 23.84 25.11
N ASP A 44 -2.62 22.81 24.50
CA ASP A 44 -1.44 22.92 23.66
C ASP A 44 -1.81 22.81 22.17
N PRO A 45 -1.66 23.89 21.37
CA PRO A 45 -1.89 23.87 19.93
C PRO A 45 -1.03 22.85 19.17
N HIS A 46 0.13 22.46 19.71
CA HIS A 46 1.04 21.50 19.11
C HIS A 46 0.79 20.06 19.56
N SER A 47 -0.22 19.82 20.39
CA SER A 47 -0.51 18.47 20.87
C SER A 47 -0.94 17.55 19.72
N PRO A 48 -0.54 16.27 19.77
CA PRO A 48 -0.90 15.31 18.75
C PRO A 48 -2.40 15.08 18.72
N TRP A 49 -2.95 14.95 17.52
CA TRP A 49 -4.35 14.60 17.32
C TRP A 49 -4.54 13.09 17.52
N VAL A 50 -5.39 12.71 18.46
CA VAL A 50 -5.73 11.32 18.76
C VAL A 50 -7.17 11.01 18.40
N ARG A 51 -7.45 9.76 18.05
CA ARG A 51 -8.80 9.32 17.70
C ARG A 51 -9.69 9.36 18.94
N THR A 52 -10.92 9.87 18.80
CA THR A 52 -11.88 9.99 19.93
C THR A 52 -12.58 8.66 20.25
N GLN A 53 -12.71 7.76 19.29
CA GLN A 53 -13.30 6.44 19.51
C GLN A 53 -12.24 5.43 19.94
N GLU A 54 -12.63 4.51 20.81
CA GLU A 54 -11.88 3.28 21.04
C GLU A 54 -11.60 2.57 19.72
N THR A 55 -10.35 2.16 19.54
CA THR A 55 -9.98 1.35 18.38
C THR A 55 -10.63 -0.02 18.54
N ARG A 56 -11.20 -0.54 17.45
CA ARG A 56 -11.58 -1.96 17.43
C ARG A 56 -10.31 -2.76 17.70
N HIS A 57 -10.32 -3.57 18.75
CA HIS A 57 -9.17 -4.37 19.13
C HIS A 57 -8.90 -5.39 18.02
N HIS A 58 -7.93 -5.08 17.16
CA HIS A 58 -7.49 -6.01 16.13
C HIS A 58 -6.51 -7.00 16.75
N VAL A 59 -6.51 -8.25 16.29
CA VAL A 59 -5.63 -9.30 16.84
C VAL A 59 -4.15 -8.91 16.70
N LEU A 60 -3.77 -8.16 15.67
CA LEU A 60 -2.40 -7.64 15.53
C LEU A 60 -2.06 -6.54 16.53
N ALA A 61 -3.05 -5.81 17.07
CA ALA A 61 -2.81 -4.74 18.04
C ALA A 61 -2.37 -5.28 19.42
N SER A 62 -2.59 -6.56 19.71
CA SER A 62 -2.05 -7.21 20.91
C SER A 62 -0.61 -7.73 20.75
N SER A 63 0.00 -7.59 19.57
CA SER A 63 1.39 -8.00 19.38
C SER A 63 2.35 -7.01 20.05
N GLY A 64 3.37 -7.51 20.75
CA GLY A 64 4.40 -6.68 21.39
C GLY A 64 5.52 -6.27 20.44
N SER A 65 5.61 -6.89 19.26
CA SER A 65 6.64 -6.59 18.26
C SER A 65 6.16 -6.89 16.83
N LEU A 66 6.81 -6.29 15.84
CA LEU A 66 6.51 -6.55 14.42
C LEU A 66 6.77 -8.02 14.02
N SER A 67 7.79 -8.67 14.60
CA SER A 67 8.04 -10.11 14.36
C SER A 67 6.89 -10.97 14.92
N GLU A 68 6.35 -10.59 16.07
CA GLU A 68 5.18 -11.26 16.63
C GLU A 68 3.93 -11.00 15.78
N ALA A 69 3.72 -9.76 15.34
CA ALA A 69 2.65 -9.42 14.39
C ALA A 69 2.73 -10.29 13.12
N SER A 70 3.93 -10.46 12.55
CA SER A 70 4.16 -11.32 11.37
C SER A 70 3.77 -12.78 11.63
N LYS A 71 4.17 -13.34 12.77
CA LYS A 71 3.77 -14.71 13.18
C LYS A 71 2.25 -14.82 13.40
N MET A 72 1.62 -13.79 13.94
CA MET A 72 0.17 -13.73 14.13
C MET A 72 -0.55 -13.64 12.79
N MET A 73 -0.08 -12.82 11.85
CA MET A 73 -0.64 -12.73 10.50
C MET A 73 -0.61 -14.08 9.78
N ARG A 74 0.47 -14.86 9.90
CA ARG A 74 0.54 -16.22 9.34
C ARG A 74 -0.57 -17.14 9.86
N ARG A 75 -0.98 -16.98 11.12
CA ARG A 75 -2.04 -17.79 11.74
C ARG A 75 -3.45 -17.29 11.42
N LEU A 76 -3.61 -15.99 11.14
CA LEU A 76 -4.90 -15.37 10.89
C LEU A 76 -5.42 -15.63 9.46
N TYR A 77 -4.52 -15.71 8.48
CA TYR A 77 -4.88 -15.86 7.07
C TYR A 77 -4.64 -17.29 6.57
N PRO A 78 -5.56 -17.87 5.77
CA PRO A 78 -5.35 -19.19 5.16
C PRO A 78 -4.12 -19.20 4.26
N LEU A 79 -3.22 -20.16 4.45
CA LEU A 79 -1.95 -20.24 3.73
C LEU A 79 -2.14 -20.36 2.21
N ASP A 80 -3.18 -21.05 1.76
CA ASP A 80 -3.47 -21.26 0.34
C ASP A 80 -4.14 -20.06 -0.34
N SER A 81 -4.51 -19.02 0.43
CA SER A 81 -5.17 -17.85 -0.15
C SER A 81 -4.16 -16.94 -0.86
N PRO A 82 -4.56 -16.26 -1.96
CA PRO A 82 -3.67 -15.35 -2.69
C PRO A 82 -3.32 -14.14 -1.82
N CYS A 83 -2.02 -13.79 -1.80
CA CYS A 83 -1.46 -12.72 -0.97
C CYS A 83 -0.87 -11.60 -1.82
N ILE A 84 0.16 -11.90 -2.63
CA ILE A 84 0.89 -10.88 -3.41
C ILE A 84 0.71 -11.18 -4.90
N GLY A 85 0.13 -10.22 -5.63
CA GLY A 85 0.00 -10.26 -7.08
C GLY A 85 1.18 -9.57 -7.78
N TYR A 86 1.75 -10.18 -8.81
CA TYR A 86 2.79 -9.58 -9.65
C TYR A 86 2.63 -9.98 -11.12
N ARG A 87 3.26 -9.24 -12.03
CA ARG A 87 3.28 -9.52 -13.47
C ARG A 87 4.70 -9.79 -13.92
N LYS A 88 4.89 -10.86 -14.69
CA LYS A 88 6.19 -11.21 -15.27
C LYS A 88 6.37 -10.43 -16.57
N VAL A 89 7.59 -9.96 -16.81
CA VAL A 89 7.95 -9.41 -18.13
C VAL A 89 8.13 -10.58 -19.09
N LEU A 90 7.28 -10.66 -20.11
CA LEU A 90 7.34 -11.71 -21.14
C LEU A 90 8.25 -11.30 -22.30
N GLU A 91 8.24 -10.01 -22.63
CA GLU A 91 8.97 -9.48 -23.76
C GLU A 91 9.32 -8.02 -23.53
N GLU A 92 10.48 -7.62 -24.03
CA GLU A 92 10.97 -6.26 -24.03
C GLU A 92 11.32 -5.88 -25.47
N GLN A 93 10.66 -4.87 -26.00
CA GLN A 93 10.89 -4.35 -27.34
C GLN A 93 11.43 -2.92 -27.23
N VAL A 94 12.56 -2.64 -27.85
CA VAL A 94 13.05 -1.27 -28.01
C VAL A 94 12.19 -0.56 -29.04
N CYS A 95 11.63 0.58 -28.69
CA CYS A 95 10.89 1.40 -29.64
C CYS A 95 11.89 2.01 -30.63
N THR A 96 11.63 1.81 -31.92
CA THR A 96 12.41 2.40 -33.02
C THR A 96 11.53 3.37 -33.82
N ASP A 97 12.12 4.47 -34.26
CA ASP A 97 11.50 5.41 -35.19
C ASP A 97 11.39 4.80 -36.60
N SER A 98 10.70 5.50 -37.52
CA SER A 98 10.54 5.11 -38.92
C SER A 98 11.86 4.89 -39.68
N GLU A 99 12.96 5.46 -39.17
CA GLU A 99 14.32 5.34 -39.72
C GLU A 99 15.14 4.21 -39.07
N GLY A 100 14.57 3.45 -38.14
CA GLY A 100 15.25 2.34 -37.44
C GLY A 100 16.12 2.77 -36.26
N ASN A 101 16.17 4.06 -35.93
CA ASN A 101 16.88 4.59 -34.77
C ASN A 101 16.08 4.37 -33.48
N ALA A 102 16.76 4.11 -32.37
CA ALA A 102 16.10 3.91 -31.08
C ALA A 102 15.50 5.22 -30.56
N VAL A 103 14.20 5.22 -30.26
CA VAL A 103 13.50 6.36 -29.68
C VAL A 103 14.07 6.64 -28.29
N ARG A 104 14.47 7.89 -28.03
CA ARG A 104 14.95 8.31 -26.72
C ARG A 104 14.00 9.36 -26.12
N LEU A 105 13.57 9.14 -24.87
CA LEU A 105 12.95 10.18 -24.02
C LEU A 105 13.95 10.51 -22.91
N ASP A 106 14.28 11.79 -22.75
CA ASP A 106 15.21 12.27 -21.71
C ASP A 106 16.55 11.52 -21.68
N GLY A 107 17.07 11.16 -22.86
CA GLY A 107 18.31 10.39 -23.02
C GLY A 107 18.19 8.89 -22.74
N LYS A 108 17.05 8.40 -22.25
CA LYS A 108 16.78 6.97 -22.02
C LYS A 108 16.09 6.35 -23.23
N VAL A 109 16.57 5.15 -23.62
CA VAL A 109 15.95 4.37 -24.71
C VAL A 109 14.57 3.91 -24.28
N LEU A 110 13.56 4.27 -25.07
CA LEU A 110 12.19 3.88 -24.82
C LEU A 110 12.01 2.38 -25.06
N ARG A 111 11.62 1.67 -24.00
CA ARG A 111 11.35 0.23 -24.01
C ARG A 111 9.87 -0.01 -23.77
N LYS A 112 9.28 -0.88 -24.60
CA LYS A 112 7.91 -1.36 -24.47
C LYS A 112 7.93 -2.76 -23.89
N PHE A 113 7.31 -2.93 -22.73
CA PHE A 113 7.21 -4.23 -22.07
C PHE A 113 5.87 -4.91 -22.37
N ARG A 114 5.92 -6.17 -22.77
CA ARG A 114 4.76 -7.07 -22.77
C ARG A 114 4.74 -7.84 -21.47
N LEU A 115 3.76 -7.57 -20.63
CA LEU A 115 3.63 -8.18 -19.31
C LEU A 115 2.64 -9.34 -19.32
N SER A 116 2.89 -10.37 -18.51
CA SER A 116 1.98 -11.50 -18.31
C SER A 116 0.65 -11.07 -17.67
N PRO A 117 -0.37 -11.94 -17.63
CA PRO A 117 -1.45 -11.83 -16.65
C PRO A 117 -0.90 -11.81 -15.22
N TYR A 118 -1.71 -11.34 -14.26
CA TYR A 118 -1.34 -11.39 -12.86
C TYR A 118 -1.11 -12.83 -12.40
N VAL A 119 0.01 -13.05 -11.75
CA VAL A 119 0.34 -14.25 -11.01
C VAL A 119 0.26 -13.90 -9.53
N TRP A 120 -0.31 -14.80 -8.73
CA TRP A 120 -0.49 -14.60 -7.30
C TRP A 120 0.40 -15.57 -6.54
N MET A 121 1.15 -15.05 -5.57
CA MET A 121 1.79 -15.86 -4.54
C MET A 121 0.81 -16.05 -3.39
N THR A 122 0.74 -17.28 -2.87
CA THR A 122 -0.08 -17.58 -1.70
C THR A 122 0.57 -17.06 -0.42
N TYR A 123 -0.19 -16.93 0.68
CA TYR A 123 0.40 -16.58 1.96
C TYR A 123 1.49 -17.57 2.39
N GLY A 124 1.26 -18.88 2.18
CA GLY A 124 2.25 -19.92 2.47
C GLY A 124 3.57 -19.69 1.73
N GLU A 125 3.52 -19.50 0.42
CA GLU A 125 4.70 -19.24 -0.41
C GLU A 125 5.46 -17.98 0.02
N VAL A 126 4.73 -16.90 0.33
CA VAL A 126 5.31 -15.64 0.81
C VAL A 126 6.04 -15.87 2.14
N TYR A 127 5.40 -16.56 3.08
CA TYR A 127 5.96 -16.83 4.38
C TYR A 127 7.16 -17.79 4.35
N ASP A 128 7.13 -18.79 3.48
CA ASP A 128 8.26 -19.72 3.27
C ASP A 128 9.47 -18.99 2.68
N LYS A 129 9.25 -18.04 1.76
CA LYS A 129 10.30 -17.13 1.27
C LYS A 129 10.85 -16.27 2.39
N ILE A 130 9.99 -15.63 3.18
CA ILE A 130 10.40 -14.80 4.32
C ILE A 130 11.28 -15.62 5.27
N ASP A 131 10.86 -16.81 5.70
CA ASP A 131 11.62 -17.63 6.64
C ASP A 131 12.97 -18.08 6.06
N SER A 132 12.99 -18.45 4.78
CA SER A 132 14.19 -18.91 4.11
C SER A 132 15.22 -17.80 3.96
N ILE A 133 14.78 -16.60 3.55
CA ILE A 133 15.66 -15.44 3.43
C ILE A 133 16.11 -14.98 4.83
N SER A 134 15.21 -14.89 5.82
CA SER A 134 15.57 -14.52 7.19
C SER A 134 16.63 -15.45 7.78
N ARG A 135 16.49 -16.77 7.61
CA ARG A 135 17.51 -17.75 8.04
C ARG A 135 18.84 -17.54 7.33
N GLY A 136 18.80 -17.32 6.02
CA GLY A 136 20.00 -17.02 5.22
C GLY A 136 20.70 -15.75 5.67
N MET A 137 19.97 -14.68 5.98
CA MET A 137 20.59 -13.45 6.50
C MET A 137 21.25 -13.68 7.86
N VAL A 138 20.54 -14.30 8.79
CA VAL A 138 21.11 -14.59 10.12
C VAL A 138 22.33 -15.50 10.02
N SER A 139 22.31 -16.51 9.15
CA SER A 139 23.48 -17.40 8.94
C SER A 139 24.68 -16.69 8.32
N ASN A 140 24.46 -15.60 7.57
CA ASN A 140 25.51 -14.76 7.01
C ASN A 140 25.99 -13.66 7.99
N GLY A 141 25.55 -13.70 9.25
CA GLY A 141 26.05 -12.82 10.31
C GLY A 141 25.29 -11.52 10.49
N PHE A 142 24.15 -11.31 9.80
CA PHE A 142 23.30 -10.16 10.06
C PHE A 142 22.68 -10.24 11.46
N GLN A 143 22.75 -9.12 12.19
CA GLN A 143 22.29 -9.00 13.56
C GLN A 143 21.13 -8.00 13.68
N ARG A 144 20.48 -8.06 14.85
CA ARG A 144 19.43 -7.10 15.20
C ARG A 144 20.02 -5.69 15.23
N LYS A 145 19.28 -4.72 14.69
CA LYS A 145 19.64 -3.31 14.53
C LYS A 145 20.68 -3.01 13.43
N ASP A 146 21.14 -4.02 12.69
CA ASP A 146 21.94 -3.76 11.49
C ASP A 146 21.12 -2.94 10.49
N LYS A 147 21.78 -2.00 9.81
CA LYS A 147 21.15 -1.17 8.79
C LYS A 147 21.20 -1.89 7.45
N ILE A 148 20.04 -2.04 6.82
CA ILE A 148 19.92 -2.65 5.50
C ILE A 148 19.37 -1.60 4.54
N VAL A 149 20.21 -1.22 3.58
CA VAL A 149 19.83 -0.29 2.52
C VAL A 149 19.09 -1.06 1.42
N ILE A 150 17.89 -0.59 1.08
CA ILE A 150 17.06 -1.15 0.02
C ILE A 150 16.92 -0.10 -1.07
N LEU A 151 17.61 -0.32 -2.18
CA LEU A 151 17.47 0.45 -3.41
C LEU A 151 16.67 -0.39 -4.41
N SER A 152 15.35 -0.29 -4.33
CA SER A 152 14.42 -0.98 -5.22
C SER A 152 13.13 -0.19 -5.34
N GLU A 153 12.48 -0.28 -6.49
CA GLU A 153 11.10 0.16 -6.65
C GLU A 153 10.14 -0.71 -5.81
N THR A 154 8.89 -0.28 -5.70
CA THR A 154 7.82 -1.05 -5.04
C THR A 154 7.50 -2.31 -5.85
N SER A 155 8.10 -3.43 -5.44
CA SER A 155 7.93 -4.75 -6.06
C SER A 155 7.48 -5.81 -5.04
N ALA A 156 7.03 -6.97 -5.53
CA ALA A 156 6.68 -8.11 -4.69
C ALA A 156 7.86 -8.56 -3.82
N ASP A 157 9.06 -8.62 -4.40
CA ASP A 157 10.28 -9.02 -3.70
C ASP A 157 10.71 -7.97 -2.68
N ASN A 158 10.55 -6.66 -2.98
CA ASN A 158 10.79 -5.59 -2.02
C ASN A 158 9.87 -5.73 -0.80
N LEU A 159 8.58 -5.97 -1.02
CA LEU A 159 7.63 -6.17 0.08
C LEU A 159 7.98 -7.37 0.96
N ILE A 160 8.39 -8.49 0.34
CA ILE A 160 8.87 -9.69 1.05
C ILE A 160 10.13 -9.35 1.87
N PHE A 161 11.08 -8.64 1.27
CA PHE A 161 12.34 -8.31 1.92
C PHE A 161 12.16 -7.33 3.09
N LEU A 162 11.22 -6.39 3.00
CA LEU A 162 10.84 -5.54 4.13
C LEU A 162 10.35 -6.38 5.33
N GLN A 163 9.55 -7.42 5.08
CA GLN A 163 9.10 -8.34 6.14
C GLN A 163 10.25 -9.19 6.71
N VAL A 164 11.21 -9.58 5.87
CA VAL A 164 12.45 -10.25 6.32
C VAL A 164 13.21 -9.36 7.29
N CYS A 165 13.43 -8.08 6.94
CA CYS A 165 14.10 -7.10 7.80
C CYS A 165 13.37 -6.93 9.15
N MET A 166 12.03 -6.89 9.14
CA MET A 166 11.23 -6.84 10.36
C MET A 166 11.42 -8.11 11.23
N ASN A 167 11.52 -9.28 10.61
CA ASN A 167 11.68 -10.55 11.32
C ASN A 167 13.05 -10.72 11.96
N ILE A 168 14.12 -10.24 11.33
CA ILE A 168 15.47 -10.24 11.92
C ILE A 168 15.72 -9.03 12.83
N GLY A 169 14.79 -8.06 12.84
CA GLY A 169 14.88 -6.85 13.65
C GLY A 169 15.95 -5.87 13.16
N ALA A 170 16.19 -5.83 11.85
CA ALA A 170 17.08 -4.88 11.19
C ALA A 170 16.42 -3.50 11.03
N VAL A 171 17.25 -2.47 10.87
CA VAL A 171 16.81 -1.11 10.53
C VAL A 171 16.71 -1.00 9.01
N ILE A 172 15.52 -0.73 8.52
CA ILE A 172 15.23 -0.58 7.09
C ILE A 172 15.62 0.85 6.66
N VAL A 173 16.48 0.96 5.66
CA VAL A 173 16.86 2.22 5.02
C VAL A 173 16.45 2.17 3.56
N THR A 174 15.28 2.70 3.22
CA THR A 174 14.78 2.68 1.84
C THR A 174 15.28 3.89 1.07
N VAL A 175 15.95 3.66 -0.06
CA VAL A 175 16.49 4.72 -0.94
C VAL A 175 15.67 4.75 -2.24
N PHE A 176 15.26 5.94 -2.67
CA PHE A 176 14.53 6.12 -3.92
C PHE A 176 15.49 6.24 -5.09
N ALA A 177 15.14 5.63 -6.24
CA ALA A 177 15.94 5.74 -7.47
C ALA A 177 16.02 7.16 -8.04
N THR A 178 15.20 8.08 -7.55
CA THR A 178 15.20 9.50 -7.93
C THR A 178 16.15 10.36 -7.08
N LEU A 179 16.72 9.82 -6.01
CA LEU A 179 17.75 10.50 -5.24
C LEU A 179 19.07 10.49 -6.02
N GLY A 180 19.78 11.62 -6.03
CA GLY A 180 21.13 11.69 -6.59
C GLY A 180 22.12 10.87 -5.77
N ASP A 181 23.26 10.55 -6.38
CA ASP A 181 24.29 9.67 -5.79
C ASP A 181 24.72 10.10 -4.39
N GLU A 182 24.84 11.41 -4.12
CA GLU A 182 25.20 11.94 -2.81
C GLU A 182 24.27 11.47 -1.68
N ALA A 183 22.97 11.39 -1.96
CA ALA A 183 22.00 10.97 -0.96
C ALA A 183 22.00 9.45 -0.74
N ALA A 184 22.45 8.67 -1.73
CA ALA A 184 22.67 7.23 -1.57
C ALA A 184 23.91 6.94 -0.69
N TYR A 185 24.96 7.77 -0.75
CA TYR A 185 26.14 7.64 0.11
C TYR A 185 25.89 8.02 1.57
N MET A 186 24.86 8.83 1.86
CA MET A 186 24.53 9.30 3.21
C MET A 186 23.56 8.36 3.96
N ALA A 187 22.98 7.37 3.28
CA ALA A 187 21.99 6.42 3.81
C ALA A 187 22.64 5.25 4.57
#